data_AF-A0A075LR42-F1
#
_entry.id   AF-A0A075LR42-F1
#
_cell.length_a   1.000
_cell.length_b   1.000
_cell.length_c   1.000
_cell.angle_alpha   90.00
_cell.angle_beta   90.00
_cell.angle_gamma   90.00
#
_symmetry.space_group_name_H-M   'P 1'
#
loop_
_entity.id
_entity.type
_entity.pdbx_description
1 polymer ?
#
loop_
_entity_poly.entity_id
_entity_poly.type
_entity_poly.pdbx_seq_one_letter_code
_entity_poly.pdbx_strand_id
1 'polypeptide(L)'
;MKELKWLIFDVDGVLIDVSESYDLATKFTVEYFLKELGREKAIDVEIIRKLRRKGAFGDDFKVSEALILFALNGDVEGFVERFPEGEGIKWVRERFGTIVEPEEIERIFNTFYLGEHYKERAFEFDGLWKKEKPIVRKELLEKAGERFKLGVVTGRNKLELKLAEELIGFHFENAVTREFYVKPDPKALWHLTKGEEGIYIGDTVNDGLLVENYKKEYGKDFGFMMIGRDVRDVNEAMERLLKS
;
A
#
# COMPACT_ATOMS: atom_id res chain seq x y z
N MET A 1 33.00 8.86 7.59
CA MET A 1 31.54 8.70 7.45
C MET A 1 31.14 7.56 8.35
N LYS A 2 30.03 7.68 9.08
CA LYS A 2 29.56 6.57 9.90
C LYS A 2 29.09 5.43 8.99
N GLU A 3 29.32 4.21 9.44
CA GLU A 3 29.01 2.99 8.69
C GLU A 3 27.49 2.78 8.66
N LEU A 4 26.91 2.75 7.46
CA LEU A 4 25.51 2.43 7.26
C LEU A 4 25.25 0.98 7.70
N LYS A 5 24.33 0.77 8.64
CA LYS A 5 24.01 -0.57 9.16
C LYS A 5 22.71 -1.14 8.62
N TRP A 6 21.71 -0.29 8.39
CA TRP A 6 20.37 -0.74 8.02
C TRP A 6 19.96 -0.31 6.62
N LEU A 7 19.32 -1.22 5.90
CA LEU A 7 18.45 -0.90 4.77
C LEU A 7 17.03 -1.30 5.15
N ILE A 8 16.16 -0.29 5.23
CA ILE A 8 14.75 -0.47 5.54
C ILE A 8 13.93 -0.17 4.30
N PHE A 9 12.98 -1.04 3.99
CA PHE A 9 12.15 -0.91 2.79
C PHE A 9 10.68 -0.74 3.18
N ASP A 10 9.95 0.08 2.42
CA ASP A 10 8.53 -0.17 2.23
C ASP A 10 8.31 -1.41 1.35
N VAL A 11 7.12 -1.98 1.35
CA VAL A 11 6.79 -3.15 0.52
C VAL A 11 6.09 -2.72 -0.77
N ASP A 12 4.95 -2.04 -0.65
CA ASP A 12 4.11 -1.70 -1.78
C ASP A 12 4.73 -0.55 -2.57
N GLY A 13 4.81 -0.65 -3.89
CA GLY A 13 5.47 0.37 -4.74
C GLY A 13 7.01 0.36 -4.68
N VAL A 14 7.61 -0.35 -3.73
CA VAL A 14 9.07 -0.49 -3.57
C VAL A 14 9.55 -1.90 -3.89
N LEU A 15 9.14 -2.89 -3.08
CA LEU A 15 9.53 -4.29 -3.27
C LEU A 15 8.57 -5.01 -4.21
N ILE A 16 7.29 -4.65 -4.19
CA ILE A 16 6.21 -5.29 -4.95
C ILE A 16 5.36 -4.23 -5.66
N ASP A 17 5.05 -4.50 -6.93
CA ASP A 17 4.01 -3.78 -7.66
C ASP A 17 2.65 -4.40 -7.35
N VAL A 18 1.82 -3.61 -6.68
CA VAL A 18 0.47 -3.98 -6.23
C VAL A 18 -0.64 -3.36 -7.09
N SER A 19 -0.29 -2.60 -8.12
CA SER A 19 -1.26 -1.79 -8.87
C SER A 19 -2.41 -2.63 -9.45
N GLU A 20 -2.08 -3.72 -10.14
CA GLU A 20 -3.07 -4.61 -10.76
C GLU A 20 -4.01 -5.27 -9.73
N SER A 21 -3.48 -5.73 -8.59
CA SER A 21 -4.27 -6.45 -7.58
C SER A 21 -5.27 -5.52 -6.89
N TYR A 22 -4.86 -4.32 -6.50
CA TYR A 22 -5.73 -3.34 -5.85
C TYR A 22 -6.74 -2.73 -6.82
N ASP A 23 -6.35 -2.42 -8.07
CA ASP A 23 -7.30 -1.97 -9.10
C ASP A 23 -8.44 -2.96 -9.30
N LEU A 24 -8.12 -4.25 -9.42
CA LEU A 24 -9.11 -5.30 -9.61
C LEU A 24 -9.93 -5.54 -8.35
N ALA A 25 -9.33 -5.47 -7.15
CA ALA A 25 -10.04 -5.63 -5.90
C ALA A 25 -11.08 -4.50 -5.71
N THR A 26 -10.70 -3.24 -5.95
CA THR A 26 -11.65 -2.13 -5.95
C THR A 26 -12.75 -2.32 -6.99
N LYS A 27 -12.38 -2.67 -8.24
CA LYS A 27 -13.35 -2.90 -9.33
C LYS A 27 -14.37 -3.95 -8.96
N PHE A 28 -13.94 -5.14 -8.55
CA PHE A 28 -14.83 -6.25 -8.24
C PHE A 28 -15.66 -5.98 -6.98
N THR A 29 -15.11 -5.28 -5.99
CA THR A 29 -15.89 -4.85 -4.82
C THR A 29 -17.04 -3.94 -5.23
N VAL A 30 -16.76 -2.91 -6.04
CA VAL A 30 -17.81 -1.99 -6.52
C VAL A 30 -18.85 -2.74 -7.34
N GLU A 31 -18.43 -3.56 -8.30
CA GLU A 31 -19.34 -4.33 -9.16
C GLU A 31 -20.19 -5.33 -8.36
N TYR A 32 -19.64 -5.94 -7.31
CA TYR A 32 -20.37 -6.81 -6.39
C TYR A 32 -21.53 -6.05 -5.73
N PHE A 33 -21.27 -4.90 -5.09
CA PHE A 33 -22.33 -4.14 -4.42
C PHE A 33 -23.35 -3.58 -5.41
N LEU A 34 -22.93 -3.16 -6.60
CA LEU A 34 -23.86 -2.70 -7.62
C LEU A 34 -24.81 -3.81 -8.03
N LYS A 35 -24.29 -5.03 -8.24
CA LYS A 35 -25.11 -6.19 -8.57
C LYS A 35 -26.10 -6.53 -7.45
N GLU A 36 -25.67 -6.56 -6.19
CA GLU A 36 -26.56 -6.80 -5.03
C GLU A 36 -27.66 -5.74 -4.91
N LEU A 37 -27.39 -4.51 -5.36
CA LEU A 37 -28.35 -3.40 -5.40
C LEU A 37 -29.17 -3.35 -6.71
N GLY A 38 -29.13 -4.41 -7.52
CA GLY A 38 -29.91 -4.53 -8.75
C GLY A 38 -29.40 -3.68 -9.92
N ARG A 39 -28.12 -3.29 -9.90
CA ARG A 39 -27.46 -2.53 -10.97
C ARG A 39 -26.34 -3.34 -11.60
N GLU A 40 -26.46 -3.63 -12.89
CA GLU A 40 -25.35 -4.17 -13.66
C GLU A 40 -24.60 -3.01 -14.34
N LYS A 41 -23.47 -2.60 -13.73
CA LYS A 41 -22.56 -1.63 -14.32
C LYS A 41 -21.12 -2.09 -14.14
N ALA A 42 -20.40 -2.21 -15.25
CA ALA A 42 -18.96 -2.43 -15.23
C ALA A 42 -18.23 -1.13 -14.89
N ILE A 43 -17.20 -1.21 -14.07
CA ILE A 43 -16.35 -0.07 -13.70
C ILE A 43 -14.98 -0.20 -14.39
N ASP A 44 -14.60 0.82 -15.16
CA ASP A 44 -13.27 0.88 -15.75
C ASP A 44 -12.21 1.14 -14.66
N VAL A 45 -11.12 0.38 -14.68
CA VAL A 45 -9.98 0.57 -13.78
C VAL A 45 -9.36 1.96 -13.92
N GLU A 46 -9.44 2.60 -15.10
CA GLU A 46 -8.90 3.95 -15.25
C GLU A 46 -9.72 5.00 -14.49
N ILE A 47 -11.03 4.78 -14.32
CA ILE A 47 -11.89 5.64 -13.48
C ILE A 47 -11.49 5.51 -12.00
N ILE A 48 -11.18 4.30 -11.55
CA ILE A 48 -10.69 4.03 -10.20
C ILE A 48 -9.38 4.78 -9.96
N ARG A 49 -8.41 4.59 -10.85
CA ARG A 49 -7.10 5.25 -10.79
C ARG A 49 -7.23 6.77 -10.82
N LYS A 50 -8.11 7.31 -11.66
CA LYS A 50 -8.37 8.75 -11.73
C LYS A 50 -8.93 9.28 -10.42
N LEU A 51 -9.87 8.58 -9.80
CA LEU A 51 -10.42 8.98 -8.50
C LEU A 51 -9.35 8.93 -7.39
N ARG A 52 -8.52 7.88 -7.35
CA ARG A 52 -7.39 7.78 -6.40
C ARG A 52 -6.40 8.93 -6.55
N ARG A 53 -6.02 9.27 -7.79
CA ARG A 53 -5.08 10.38 -8.04
C ARG A 53 -5.63 11.73 -7.62
N LYS A 54 -6.93 11.95 -7.78
CA LYS A 54 -7.58 13.22 -7.42
C LYS A 54 -7.87 13.33 -5.93
N GLY A 55 -8.27 12.25 -5.28
CA GLY A 55 -8.74 12.28 -3.90
C GLY A 55 -7.71 11.88 -2.85
N ALA A 56 -7.99 12.24 -1.60
CA ALA A 56 -7.25 11.84 -0.41
C ALA A 56 -8.08 10.82 0.40
N PHE A 57 -8.32 9.64 -0.18
CA PHE A 57 -9.17 8.63 0.44
C PHE A 57 -8.49 7.88 1.59
N GLY A 58 -7.17 7.67 1.52
CA GLY A 58 -6.40 6.93 2.51
C GLY A 58 -6.36 5.42 2.30
N ASP A 59 -7.45 4.80 1.84
CA ASP A 59 -7.52 3.38 1.47
C ASP A 59 -8.54 3.11 0.36
N ASP A 60 -8.45 1.92 -0.24
CA ASP A 60 -9.30 1.50 -1.34
C ASP A 60 -10.71 1.05 -0.92
N PHE A 61 -10.96 0.83 0.37
CA PHE A 61 -12.32 0.62 0.87
C PHE A 61 -13.13 1.90 0.69
N LYS A 62 -12.56 3.05 1.04
CA LYS A 62 -13.18 4.36 0.85
C LYS A 62 -13.31 4.76 -0.63
N VAL A 63 -12.37 4.36 -1.48
CA VAL A 63 -12.49 4.52 -2.94
C VAL A 63 -13.66 3.69 -3.47
N SER A 64 -13.77 2.43 -3.02
CA SER A 64 -14.88 1.54 -3.38
C SER A 64 -16.23 2.14 -2.96
N GLU A 65 -16.33 2.63 -1.72
CA GLU A 65 -17.54 3.29 -1.22
C GLU A 65 -17.94 4.49 -2.08
N ALA A 66 -16.97 5.35 -2.42
CA ALA A 66 -17.23 6.51 -3.25
C ALA A 66 -17.76 6.14 -4.64
N LEU A 67 -17.19 5.13 -5.27
CA LEU A 67 -17.61 4.65 -6.59
C LEU A 67 -19.00 3.99 -6.54
N ILE A 68 -19.31 3.23 -5.49
CA ILE A 68 -20.65 2.69 -5.25
C ILE A 68 -21.66 3.83 -5.15
N LEU A 69 -21.38 4.85 -4.32
CA LEU A 69 -22.26 6.01 -4.15
C LEU A 69 -22.45 6.80 -5.45
N PHE A 70 -21.40 7.03 -6.22
CA PHE A 70 -21.51 7.67 -7.53
C PHE A 70 -22.36 6.85 -8.50
N ALA A 71 -22.14 5.54 -8.55
CA ALA A 71 -22.88 4.64 -9.43
C ALA A 71 -24.36 4.52 -9.04
N LEU A 72 -24.70 4.65 -7.76
CA LEU A 72 -26.07 4.68 -7.27
C LEU A 72 -26.78 6.02 -7.59
N ASN A 73 -26.03 7.11 -7.67
CA ASN A 73 -26.58 8.45 -7.85
C ASN A 73 -26.46 9.01 -9.28
N GLY A 74 -25.85 8.27 -10.22
CA GLY A 74 -25.85 8.62 -11.64
C GLY A 74 -24.58 8.21 -12.39
N ASP A 75 -24.05 9.17 -13.15
CA ASP A 75 -22.90 8.99 -14.05
C ASP A 75 -21.57 9.02 -13.27
N VAL A 76 -20.98 7.84 -13.05
CA VAL A 76 -19.74 7.65 -12.28
C VAL A 76 -18.60 8.47 -12.90
N GLU A 77 -18.45 8.38 -14.21
CA GLU A 77 -17.41 9.03 -14.98
C GLU A 77 -17.49 10.54 -14.82
N GLY A 78 -18.69 11.12 -14.97
CA GLY A 78 -18.93 12.53 -14.73
C GLY A 78 -18.71 12.96 -13.28
N PHE A 79 -19.06 12.12 -12.29
CA PHE A 79 -18.77 12.42 -10.88
C PHE A 79 -17.27 12.42 -10.58
N VAL A 80 -16.52 11.44 -11.08
CA VAL A 80 -15.06 11.37 -10.94
C VAL A 80 -14.38 12.54 -11.65
N GLU A 81 -14.87 12.95 -12.83
CA GLU A 81 -14.37 14.13 -13.55
C GLU A 81 -14.53 15.41 -12.72
N ARG A 82 -15.67 15.58 -12.05
CA ARG A 82 -15.97 16.78 -11.24
C ARG A 82 -15.53 16.66 -9.79
N PHE A 83 -15.01 15.51 -9.37
CA PHE A 83 -14.56 15.31 -8.00
C PHE A 83 -13.45 16.32 -7.65
N PRO A 84 -13.59 17.10 -6.57
CA PRO A 84 -12.57 18.08 -6.18
C PRO A 84 -11.27 17.41 -5.75
N GLU A 85 -10.14 18.03 -6.13
CA GLU A 85 -8.82 17.52 -5.75
C GLU A 85 -8.57 17.64 -4.24
N GLY A 86 -7.94 16.62 -3.66
CA GLY A 86 -7.61 16.54 -2.24
C GLY A 86 -8.77 16.16 -1.31
N GLU A 87 -10.00 16.11 -1.81
CA GLU A 87 -11.15 15.65 -1.02
C GLU A 87 -11.18 14.12 -0.87
N GLY A 88 -11.87 13.63 0.16
CA GLY A 88 -11.98 12.19 0.45
C GLY A 88 -13.42 11.72 0.61
N ILE A 89 -13.60 10.56 1.25
CA ILE A 89 -14.92 9.94 1.42
C ILE A 89 -15.92 10.82 2.18
N LYS A 90 -15.46 11.70 3.07
CA LYS A 90 -16.33 12.62 3.82
C LYS A 90 -17.15 13.52 2.89
N TRP A 91 -16.49 14.11 1.88
CA TRP A 91 -17.15 14.94 0.88
C TRP A 91 -18.24 14.18 0.11
N VAL A 92 -18.00 12.90 -0.18
CA VAL A 92 -18.96 12.05 -0.88
C VAL A 92 -20.15 11.74 0.03
N ARG A 93 -19.90 11.33 1.28
CA ARG A 93 -20.95 11.02 2.26
C ARG A 93 -21.83 12.23 2.57
N GLU A 94 -21.27 13.44 2.64
CA GLU A 94 -22.04 14.68 2.85
C GLU A 94 -23.04 14.95 1.71
N ARG A 95 -22.76 14.47 0.49
CA ARG A 95 -23.60 14.71 -0.69
C ARG A 95 -24.59 13.60 -0.98
N PHE A 96 -24.19 12.35 -0.76
CA PHE A 96 -24.95 11.17 -1.18
C PHE A 96 -25.42 10.32 0.00
N GLY A 97 -25.04 10.68 1.23
CA GLY A 97 -25.25 9.86 2.42
C GLY A 97 -24.34 8.64 2.46
N THR A 98 -24.71 7.68 3.29
CA THR A 98 -24.07 6.37 3.39
C THR A 98 -25.12 5.32 3.12
N ILE A 99 -24.80 4.36 2.23
CA ILE A 99 -25.73 3.30 1.82
C ILE A 99 -25.18 1.92 2.18
N VAL A 100 -23.86 1.77 2.25
CA VAL A 100 -23.17 0.51 2.54
C VAL A 100 -22.29 0.71 3.77
N GLU A 101 -22.37 -0.23 4.71
CA GLU A 101 -21.53 -0.22 5.90
C GLU A 101 -20.06 -0.44 5.52
N PRO A 102 -19.12 0.39 6.02
CA PRO A 102 -17.70 0.28 5.69
C PRO A 102 -17.11 -1.12 5.94
N GLU A 103 -17.58 -1.80 6.99
CA GLU A 103 -17.13 -3.13 7.36
C GLU A 103 -17.50 -4.19 6.31
N GLU A 104 -18.65 -4.06 5.66
CA GLU A 104 -19.04 -4.99 4.59
C GLU A 104 -18.23 -4.70 3.32
N ILE A 105 -17.91 -3.43 3.02
CA ILE A 105 -17.00 -3.09 1.91
C ILE A 105 -15.63 -3.70 2.15
N GLU A 106 -15.08 -3.55 3.35
CA GLU A 106 -13.81 -4.15 3.73
C GLU A 106 -13.85 -5.67 3.61
N ARG A 107 -14.92 -6.32 4.08
CA ARG A 107 -15.09 -7.77 3.98
C ARG A 107 -15.12 -8.27 2.53
N ILE A 108 -15.89 -7.62 1.66
CA ILE A 108 -15.96 -7.98 0.24
C ILE A 108 -14.64 -7.69 -0.47
N PHE A 109 -14.00 -6.56 -0.17
CA PHE A 109 -12.69 -6.24 -0.72
C PHE A 109 -11.66 -7.28 -0.32
N ASN A 110 -11.56 -7.62 0.96
CA ASN A 110 -10.64 -8.63 1.46
C ASN A 110 -10.97 -10.02 0.91
N THR A 111 -12.24 -10.32 0.64
CA THR A 111 -12.64 -11.55 -0.08
C THR A 111 -12.00 -11.62 -1.46
N PHE A 112 -12.04 -10.55 -2.26
CA PHE A 112 -11.39 -10.54 -3.57
C PHE A 112 -9.86 -10.47 -3.47
N TYR A 113 -9.33 -9.64 -2.58
CA TYR A 113 -7.90 -9.39 -2.47
C TYR A 113 -7.13 -10.59 -1.92
N LEU A 114 -7.52 -11.10 -0.75
CA LEU A 114 -6.85 -12.20 -0.06
C LEU A 114 -7.38 -13.58 -0.48
N GLY A 115 -8.61 -13.66 -0.98
CA GLY A 115 -9.21 -14.90 -1.44
C GLY A 115 -9.29 -15.96 -0.33
N GLU A 116 -8.73 -17.13 -0.62
CA GLU A 116 -8.69 -18.29 0.25
C GLU A 116 -8.01 -18.05 1.61
N HIS A 117 -7.17 -17.02 1.70
CA HIS A 117 -6.49 -16.66 2.94
C HIS A 117 -7.36 -15.82 3.88
N TYR A 118 -8.48 -15.28 3.41
CA TYR A 118 -9.41 -14.53 4.24
C TYR A 118 -10.45 -15.45 4.87
N LYS A 119 -10.40 -15.55 6.20
CA LYS A 119 -11.29 -16.45 6.97
C LYS A 119 -12.75 -16.01 6.94
N GLU A 120 -12.99 -14.70 6.87
CA GLU A 120 -14.31 -14.09 6.91
C GLU A 120 -14.89 -13.85 5.50
N ARG A 121 -14.28 -14.47 4.49
CA ARG A 121 -14.66 -14.29 3.09
C ARG A 121 -16.14 -14.56 2.85
N ALA A 122 -16.76 -13.71 2.04
CA ALA A 122 -18.17 -13.83 1.70
C ALA A 122 -18.44 -14.99 0.72
N PHE A 123 -17.45 -15.34 -0.10
CA PHE A 123 -17.52 -16.41 -1.09
C PHE A 123 -16.11 -16.92 -1.42
N GLU A 124 -16.03 -18.07 -2.08
CA GLU A 124 -14.77 -18.61 -2.57
C GLU A 124 -14.24 -17.78 -3.74
N PHE A 125 -12.98 -17.36 -3.65
CA PHE A 125 -12.31 -16.58 -4.67
C PHE A 125 -10.80 -16.86 -4.63
N ASP A 126 -10.17 -16.90 -5.80
CA ASP A 126 -8.73 -17.04 -5.92
C ASP A 126 -8.07 -15.66 -5.73
N GLY A 127 -7.35 -15.46 -4.62
CA GLY A 127 -6.96 -14.13 -4.16
C GLY A 127 -6.16 -13.31 -5.18
N LEU A 128 -6.57 -12.06 -5.41
CA LEU A 128 -5.91 -11.14 -6.34
C LEU A 128 -4.48 -10.78 -5.95
N TRP A 129 -4.09 -10.97 -4.68
CA TRP A 129 -2.70 -10.82 -4.24
C TRP A 129 -1.71 -11.63 -5.10
N LYS A 130 -2.15 -12.74 -5.72
CA LYS A 130 -1.33 -13.56 -6.63
C LYS A 130 -0.95 -12.85 -7.93
N LYS A 131 -1.61 -11.74 -8.26
CA LYS A 131 -1.29 -10.91 -9.44
C LYS A 131 -0.21 -9.87 -9.16
N GLU A 132 0.18 -9.71 -7.90
CA GLU A 132 1.28 -8.83 -7.51
C GLU A 132 2.60 -9.33 -8.09
N LYS A 133 3.49 -8.38 -8.43
CA LYS A 133 4.75 -8.68 -9.11
C LYS A 133 5.92 -8.14 -8.31
N PRO A 134 6.92 -8.97 -7.94
CA PRO A 134 8.15 -8.46 -7.35
C PRO A 134 8.83 -7.45 -8.28
N ILE A 135 9.07 -6.24 -7.77
CA ILE A 135 9.94 -5.24 -8.39
C ILE A 135 11.38 -5.58 -8.03
N VAL A 136 11.60 -5.97 -6.78
CA VAL A 136 12.92 -6.31 -6.24
C VAL A 136 13.44 -7.62 -6.79
N ARG A 137 14.74 -7.68 -7.09
CA ARG A 137 15.44 -8.92 -7.41
C ARG A 137 15.97 -9.56 -6.14
N LYS A 138 15.58 -10.82 -5.90
CA LYS A 138 15.99 -11.61 -4.75
C LYS A 138 17.51 -11.64 -4.56
N GLU A 139 18.28 -11.77 -5.64
CA GLU A 139 19.74 -11.87 -5.57
C GLU A 139 20.39 -10.58 -5.04
N LEU A 140 19.72 -9.43 -5.20
CA LEU A 140 20.19 -8.19 -4.61
C LEU A 140 19.89 -8.11 -3.10
N LEU A 141 18.74 -8.63 -2.66
CA LEU A 141 18.43 -8.72 -1.24
C LEU A 141 19.42 -9.65 -0.52
N GLU A 142 19.74 -10.80 -1.11
CA GLU A 142 20.74 -11.72 -0.56
C GLU A 142 22.11 -11.04 -0.42
N LYS A 143 22.60 -10.38 -1.48
CA LYS A 143 23.86 -9.63 -1.44
C LYS A 143 23.84 -8.47 -0.45
N ALA A 144 22.72 -7.75 -0.36
CA ALA A 144 22.57 -6.66 0.60
C ALA A 144 22.57 -7.19 2.04
N GLY A 145 21.99 -8.37 2.30
CA GLY A 145 21.95 -9.01 3.60
C GLY A 145 23.33 -9.45 4.12
N GLU A 146 24.31 -9.67 3.24
CA GLU A 146 25.69 -9.96 3.64
C GLU A 146 26.40 -8.74 4.28
N ARG A 147 25.90 -7.52 4.00
CA ARG A 147 26.53 -6.26 4.40
C ARG A 147 25.68 -5.41 5.35
N PHE A 148 24.37 -5.49 5.22
CA PHE A 148 23.42 -4.66 5.96
C PHE A 148 22.39 -5.51 6.68
N LYS A 149 21.90 -5.01 7.81
CA LYS A 149 20.65 -5.51 8.39
C LYS A 149 19.50 -5.05 7.49
N LEU A 150 18.74 -6.00 6.98
CA LEU A 150 17.56 -5.70 6.17
C LEU A 150 16.31 -5.72 7.04
N GLY A 151 15.41 -4.78 6.80
CA GLY A 151 14.10 -4.82 7.42
C GLY A 151 13.02 -4.13 6.59
N VAL A 152 11.77 -4.34 6.96
CA VAL A 152 10.61 -3.73 6.31
C VAL A 152 9.75 -2.97 7.31
N VAL A 153 9.19 -1.84 6.88
CA VAL A 153 8.11 -1.14 7.59
C VAL A 153 6.98 -0.96 6.59
N THR A 154 5.87 -1.64 6.80
CA THR A 154 4.80 -1.76 5.80
C THR A 154 3.41 -1.57 6.43
N GLY A 155 2.47 -1.09 5.61
CA GLY A 155 1.04 -1.09 5.96
C GLY A 155 0.39 -2.47 5.91
N ARG A 156 1.06 -3.48 5.35
CA ARG A 156 0.60 -4.87 5.36
C ARG A 156 0.51 -5.42 6.79
N ASN A 157 -0.47 -6.29 7.04
CA ASN A 157 -0.49 -7.15 8.21
C ASN A 157 0.52 -8.30 8.04
N LYS A 158 0.69 -9.10 9.10
CA LYS A 158 1.60 -10.25 9.09
C LYS A 158 1.31 -11.26 7.98
N LEU A 159 0.04 -11.50 7.65
CA LEU A 159 -0.36 -12.43 6.60
C LEU A 159 0.01 -11.87 5.22
N GLU A 160 -0.36 -10.63 4.93
CA GLU A 160 -0.07 -9.94 3.67
C GLU A 160 1.43 -9.80 3.43
N LEU A 161 2.22 -9.54 4.48
CA LEU A 161 3.68 -9.54 4.39
C LEU A 161 4.21 -10.94 4.07
N LYS A 162 3.67 -11.99 4.70
CA LYS A 162 4.07 -13.36 4.37
C LYS A 162 3.80 -13.70 2.90
N LEU A 163 2.66 -13.27 2.36
CA LEU A 163 2.32 -13.45 0.95
C LEU A 163 3.28 -12.67 0.03
N ALA A 164 3.67 -11.45 0.41
CA ALA A 164 4.72 -10.69 -0.27
C ALA A 164 6.06 -11.44 -0.28
N GLU A 165 6.49 -11.96 0.87
CA GLU A 165 7.73 -12.73 1.00
C GLU A 165 7.72 -14.00 0.15
N GLU A 166 6.57 -14.68 0.05
CA GLU A 166 6.38 -15.84 -0.84
C GLU A 166 6.56 -15.46 -2.32
N LEU A 167 5.98 -14.34 -2.76
CA LEU A 167 6.13 -13.84 -4.13
C LEU A 167 7.57 -13.41 -4.45
N ILE A 168 8.22 -12.73 -3.52
CA ILE A 168 9.63 -12.30 -3.67
C ILE A 168 10.57 -13.50 -3.59
N GLY A 169 10.21 -14.54 -2.84
CA GLY A 169 11.08 -15.67 -2.51
C GLY A 169 12.15 -15.31 -1.49
N PHE A 170 11.91 -14.31 -0.63
CA PHE A 170 12.83 -13.81 0.39
C PHE A 170 12.08 -13.47 1.68
N HIS A 171 12.59 -13.93 2.83
CA HIS A 171 12.00 -13.68 4.14
C HIS A 171 12.77 -12.58 4.88
N PHE A 172 12.07 -11.60 5.43
CA PHE A 172 12.61 -10.53 6.25
C PHE A 172 12.47 -10.86 7.74
N GLU A 173 13.59 -11.15 8.40
CA GLU A 173 13.60 -11.40 9.85
C GLU A 173 13.18 -10.17 10.67
N ASN A 174 13.41 -8.96 10.13
CA ASN A 174 13.14 -7.69 10.79
C ASN A 174 11.96 -6.99 10.08
N ALA A 175 10.77 -7.03 10.68
CA ALA A 175 9.58 -6.45 10.07
C ALA A 175 8.73 -5.68 11.08
N VAL A 176 8.21 -4.53 10.66
CA VAL A 176 7.12 -3.81 11.34
C VAL A 176 5.93 -3.78 10.40
N THR A 177 4.89 -4.49 10.80
CA THR A 177 3.58 -4.54 10.13
C THR A 177 2.57 -3.64 10.84
N ARG A 178 1.40 -3.42 10.24
CA ARG A 178 0.36 -2.52 10.78
C ARG A 178 -0.11 -2.84 12.20
N GLU A 179 0.00 -4.10 12.64
CA GLU A 179 -0.36 -4.49 14.01
C GLU A 179 0.55 -3.89 15.07
N PHE A 180 1.77 -3.48 14.71
CA PHE A 180 2.73 -2.87 15.64
C PHE A 180 2.67 -1.34 15.58
N TYR A 181 2.87 -0.77 14.40
CA TYR A 181 2.90 0.67 14.16
C TYR A 181 2.42 0.98 12.75
N VAL A 182 1.85 2.18 12.56
CA VAL A 182 1.40 2.66 11.25
C VAL A 182 2.20 3.89 10.87
N LYS A 183 2.67 3.96 9.63
CA LYS A 183 3.36 5.13 9.08
C LYS A 183 2.43 6.36 9.14
N PRO A 184 2.89 7.54 9.61
CA PRO A 184 4.29 7.94 9.78
C PRO A 184 4.76 7.96 11.25
N ASP A 185 4.27 7.04 12.11
CA ASP A 185 4.73 6.94 13.51
C ASP A 185 6.23 6.55 13.55
N PRO A 186 7.12 7.43 14.04
CA PRO A 186 8.56 7.20 14.04
C PRO A 186 8.99 6.01 14.91
N LYS A 187 8.13 5.53 15.82
CA LYS A 187 8.38 4.32 16.59
C LYS A 187 8.55 3.09 15.71
N ALA A 188 7.92 3.06 14.53
CA ALA A 188 8.10 1.98 13.56
C ALA A 188 9.58 1.80 13.19
N LEU A 189 10.27 2.91 12.88
CA LEU A 189 11.68 2.87 12.50
C LEU A 189 12.59 2.64 13.72
N TRP A 190 12.25 3.23 14.88
CA TRP A 190 12.97 2.99 16.13
C TRP A 190 12.89 1.53 16.57
N HIS A 191 11.75 0.86 16.34
CA HIS A 191 11.54 -0.52 16.72
C HIS A 191 12.61 -1.44 16.14
N LEU A 192 12.94 -1.23 14.86
CA LEU A 192 13.96 -1.99 14.13
C LEU A 192 15.37 -1.51 14.45
N THR A 193 15.60 -0.20 14.33
CA THR A 193 16.96 0.35 14.23
C THR A 193 17.59 0.67 15.58
N LYS A 194 16.79 0.92 16.63
CA LYS A 194 17.27 1.34 17.97
C LYS A 194 18.28 2.51 17.94
N GLY A 195 18.14 3.43 16.97
CA GLY A 195 19.05 4.56 16.81
C GLY A 195 20.30 4.30 15.96
N GLU A 196 20.46 3.08 15.41
CA GLU A 196 21.49 2.79 14.43
C GLU A 196 21.20 3.48 13.09
N GLU A 197 22.27 3.87 12.38
CA GLU A 197 22.14 4.56 11.10
C GLU A 197 21.79 3.61 9.97
N GLY A 198 21.04 4.12 9.01
CA GLY A 198 20.58 3.37 7.85
C GLY A 198 19.86 4.26 6.87
N ILE A 199 19.26 3.62 5.87
CA ILE A 199 18.48 4.28 4.83
C ILE A 199 17.12 3.61 4.73
N TYR A 200 16.09 4.44 4.67
CA TYR A 200 14.73 4.02 4.35
C TYR A 200 14.49 4.21 2.85
N ILE A 201 13.96 3.20 2.18
CA ILE A 201 13.61 3.24 0.77
C ILE A 201 12.08 3.12 0.69
N GLY A 202 11.42 4.19 0.27
CA GLY A 202 9.96 4.31 0.16
C GLY A 202 9.55 4.90 -1.19
N ASP A 203 8.26 4.88 -1.51
CA ASP A 203 7.71 5.48 -2.74
C ASP A 203 6.73 6.63 -2.46
N THR A 204 6.28 6.79 -1.20
CA THR A 204 5.28 7.80 -0.84
C THR A 204 5.83 8.96 0.00
N VAL A 205 5.06 10.04 0.07
CA VAL A 205 5.32 11.15 1.01
C VAL A 205 5.20 10.68 2.47
N ASN A 206 4.34 9.70 2.75
CA ASN A 206 4.16 9.17 4.10
C ASN A 206 5.44 8.48 4.62
N ASP A 207 6.21 7.86 3.72
CA ASP A 207 7.54 7.30 4.03
C ASP A 207 8.56 8.39 4.35
N GLY A 208 8.56 9.48 3.58
CA GLY A 208 9.39 10.65 3.87
C GLY A 208 9.07 11.23 5.24
N LEU A 209 7.77 11.40 5.54
CA LEU A 209 7.30 11.89 6.84
C LEU A 209 7.69 10.96 7.99
N LEU A 210 7.63 9.63 7.80
CA LEU A 210 8.11 8.66 8.79
C LEU A 210 9.57 8.95 9.17
N VAL A 211 10.44 9.12 8.17
CA VAL A 211 11.86 9.39 8.39
C VAL A 211 12.08 10.76 9.03
N GLU A 212 11.38 11.80 8.57
CA GLU A 212 11.47 13.15 9.15
C GLU A 212 11.03 13.17 10.63
N ASN A 213 9.92 12.51 10.95
CA ASN A 213 9.44 12.37 12.32
C ASN A 213 10.46 11.63 13.18
N TYR A 214 11.09 10.58 12.65
CA TYR A 214 12.11 9.82 13.37
C TYR A 214 13.33 10.69 13.72
N LYS A 215 13.82 11.50 12.76
CA LYS A 215 14.91 12.43 13.02
C LYS A 215 14.55 13.45 14.09
N LYS A 216 13.36 14.01 13.99
CA LYS A 216 12.86 15.04 14.91
C LYS A 216 12.66 14.49 16.33
N GLU A 217 12.09 13.31 16.47
CA GLU A 217 11.77 12.73 17.78
C GLU A 217 13.01 12.20 18.50
N TYR A 218 13.91 11.51 17.81
CA TYR A 218 15.04 10.84 18.45
C TYR A 218 16.38 11.56 18.30
N GLY A 219 16.45 12.65 17.53
CA GLY A 219 17.68 13.38 17.27
C GLY A 219 18.76 12.53 16.58
N LYS A 220 18.33 11.50 15.82
CA LYS A 220 19.19 10.58 15.07
C LYS A 220 19.04 10.86 13.60
N ASP A 221 20.14 10.74 12.85
CA ASP A 221 20.06 10.84 11.40
C ASP A 221 19.69 9.48 10.78
N PHE A 222 18.95 9.53 9.67
CA PHE A 222 18.54 8.37 8.89
C PHE A 222 18.31 8.78 7.43
N GLY A 223 18.89 8.06 6.47
CA GLY A 223 18.71 8.38 5.06
C GLY A 223 17.28 8.09 4.59
N PHE A 224 16.82 8.82 3.59
CA PHE A 224 15.61 8.50 2.85
C PHE A 224 15.92 8.53 1.35
N MET A 225 15.51 7.50 0.62
CA MET A 225 15.52 7.46 -0.83
C MET A 225 14.11 7.19 -1.34
N MET A 226 13.59 8.09 -2.17
CA MET A 226 12.27 7.98 -2.75
C MET A 226 12.33 7.38 -4.16
N ILE A 227 11.63 6.26 -4.36
CA ILE A 227 11.44 5.66 -5.69
C ILE A 227 10.68 6.66 -6.60
N GLY A 228 11.10 6.76 -7.85
CA GLY A 228 10.53 7.68 -8.84
C GLY A 228 11.01 9.13 -8.73
N ARG A 229 11.67 9.51 -7.62
CA ARG A 229 12.26 10.85 -7.43
C ARG A 229 13.78 10.82 -7.36
N ASP A 230 14.33 10.01 -6.46
CA ASP A 230 15.78 9.97 -6.17
C ASP A 230 16.49 8.83 -6.93
N VAL A 231 15.75 7.75 -7.19
CA VAL A 231 16.15 6.53 -7.89
C VAL A 231 14.96 6.00 -8.68
N ARG A 232 15.20 5.26 -9.78
CA ARG A 232 14.12 4.73 -10.61
C ARG A 232 13.34 3.61 -9.92
N ASP A 233 14.06 2.69 -9.27
CA ASP A 233 13.51 1.50 -8.64
C ASP A 233 14.42 1.03 -7.48
N VAL A 234 13.92 0.10 -6.66
CA VAL A 234 14.66 -0.42 -5.50
C VAL A 234 15.95 -1.16 -5.89
N ASN A 235 16.01 -1.75 -7.10
CA ASN A 235 17.21 -2.47 -7.55
C ASN A 235 18.34 -1.49 -7.81
N GLU A 236 18.05 -0.36 -8.48
CA GLU A 236 19.02 0.71 -8.67
C GLU A 236 19.49 1.28 -7.32
N ALA A 237 18.58 1.47 -6.36
CA ALA A 237 18.92 1.94 -5.02
C ALA A 237 19.94 1.01 -4.34
N MET A 238 19.66 -0.29 -4.31
CA MET A 238 20.53 -1.29 -3.71
C MET A 238 21.87 -1.41 -4.44
N GLU A 239 21.87 -1.37 -5.78
CA GLU A 239 23.13 -1.42 -6.56
C GLU A 239 24.04 -0.22 -6.26
N ARG A 240 23.48 0.98 -6.07
CA ARG A 240 24.26 2.16 -5.68
C ARG A 240 24.85 2.00 -4.28
N LEU A 241 24.05 1.49 -3.34
CA LEU A 241 24.45 1.34 -1.93
C LEU A 241 25.47 0.21 -1.72
N LEU A 242 25.39 -0.86 -2.51
CA LEU A 242 26.38 -1.93 -2.49
C LEU A 242 27.76 -1.49 -3.04
N LYS A 243 27.79 -0.45 -3.88
CA LYS A 243 29.03 0.11 -4.46
C LYS A 243 29.70 1.19 -3.59
N SER A 244 28.94 1.85 -2.71
CA SER A 244 29.46 2.86 -1.76
C SER A 244 30.16 2.21 -0.58
#